data_AF-A0A510TWM1-F1
#
_entry.id   AF-A0A510TWM1-F1
#
_cell.length_a   1.000
_cell.length_b   1.000
_cell.length_c   1.000
_cell.angle_alpha   90.00
_cell.angle_beta   90.00
_cell.angle_gamma   90.00
#
_symmetry.space_group_name_H-M   'P 1'
#
loop_
_entity.id
_entity.type
_entity.pdbx_description
1 polymer ?
#
loop_
_entity_poly.entity_id
_entity_poly.type
_entity_poly.pdbx_seq_one_letter_code
_entity_poly.pdbx_strand_id
1 'polypeptide(L)'
;MSKSLDVLGKPQSDLQIPDGFVNAAEDTRSRNGEAVSVVRYQKPGRVVMNNPHVTAIFGRNGRLISYNNFAVDSDAPLPAEEAAVHQAARLFAALDPHYARGLSFMRVDRYNRHFTDDHGVQVEIPVLWVKFAHRNGSYNWVSVGPGGQIIEMERESEWDYFRSRRATEEWNYDDWVLARAGKGPQLAAPEALA
;
A
#
# COMPACT_ATOMS: atom_id res chain seq x y z
N MET A 1 15.71 -9.66 12.62
CA MET A 1 15.16 -10.33 11.42
C MET A 1 13.78 -9.76 11.16
N SER A 2 13.58 -9.17 9.97
CA SER A 2 12.28 -8.64 9.54
C SER A 2 11.20 -9.70 9.70
N LYS A 3 9.99 -9.27 10.03
CA LYS A 3 8.84 -10.14 10.26
C LYS A 3 7.91 -10.08 9.07
N SER A 4 7.32 -11.21 8.69
CA SER A 4 6.24 -11.19 7.70
C SER A 4 4.94 -10.66 8.32
N LEU A 5 4.17 -9.92 7.53
CA LEU A 5 2.80 -9.55 7.90
C LEU A 5 1.93 -10.81 7.92
N ASP A 6 1.22 -11.03 9.03
CA ASP A 6 0.23 -12.08 9.13
C ASP A 6 -1.11 -11.64 8.52
N VAL A 7 -1.65 -12.47 7.63
CA VAL A 7 -2.98 -12.28 7.04
C VAL A 7 -3.79 -13.54 7.26
N LEU A 8 -4.93 -13.43 7.96
CA LEU A 8 -5.79 -14.57 8.29
C LEU A 8 -5.03 -15.75 8.94
N GLY A 9 -4.10 -15.43 9.84
CA GLY A 9 -3.28 -16.42 10.55
C GLY A 9 -2.18 -17.08 9.70
N LYS A 10 -1.86 -16.51 8.52
CA LYS A 10 -0.79 -16.99 7.65
C LYS A 10 0.24 -15.89 7.40
N PRO A 11 1.54 -16.13 7.65
CA PRO A 11 2.58 -15.16 7.35
C PRO A 11 2.73 -15.02 5.84
N GLN A 12 2.79 -13.78 5.36
CA GLN A 12 3.00 -13.45 3.96
C GLN A 12 4.47 -13.10 3.74
N SER A 13 5.26 -14.03 3.19
CA SER A 13 6.71 -13.86 2.99
C SER A 13 7.07 -12.66 2.11
N ASP A 14 6.16 -12.24 1.23
CA ASP A 14 6.39 -11.10 0.33
C ASP A 14 6.05 -9.75 1.00
N LEU A 15 5.38 -9.75 2.15
CA LEU A 15 4.95 -8.54 2.86
C LEU A 15 5.74 -8.41 4.17
N GLN A 16 6.78 -7.60 4.15
CA GLN A 16 7.76 -7.49 5.22
C GLN A 16 7.50 -6.28 6.12
N ILE A 17 7.51 -6.53 7.43
CA ILE A 17 7.61 -5.51 8.46
C ILE A 17 9.10 -5.38 8.81
N PRO A 18 9.72 -4.20 8.61
CA PRO A 18 11.12 -3.98 8.92
C PRO A 18 11.50 -4.31 10.36
N ASP A 19 12.78 -4.62 10.54
CA ASP A 19 13.34 -4.92 11.83
C ASP A 19 13.17 -3.79 12.84
N GLY A 20 12.80 -4.14 14.06
CA GLY A 20 12.57 -3.18 15.14
C GLY A 20 11.27 -2.39 15.04
N PHE A 21 10.46 -2.56 13.99
CA PHE A 21 9.14 -1.93 13.94
C PHE A 21 8.16 -2.65 14.86
N VAL A 22 7.30 -1.87 15.51
CA VAL A 22 6.22 -2.35 16.40
C VAL A 22 4.87 -1.82 15.90
N ASN A 23 3.77 -2.46 16.29
CA ASN A 23 2.44 -1.85 16.11
C ASN A 23 2.40 -0.54 16.93
N ALA A 24 2.52 0.58 16.23
CA ALA A 24 2.65 1.91 16.81
C ALA A 24 1.31 2.62 16.94
N ALA A 25 0.35 2.26 16.08
CA ALA A 25 -1.02 2.72 16.14
C ALA A 25 -1.96 1.75 15.43
N GLU A 26 -3.17 1.63 15.96
CA GLU A 26 -4.26 0.90 15.35
C GLU A 26 -5.54 1.71 15.50
N ASP A 27 -6.33 1.80 14.43
CA ASP A 27 -7.58 2.54 14.42
C ASP A 27 -8.61 1.90 13.48
N THR A 28 -9.89 2.18 13.72
CA THR A 28 -10.99 1.77 12.84
C THR A 28 -11.45 2.95 12.00
N ARG A 29 -11.50 2.76 10.68
CA ARG A 29 -11.90 3.80 9.72
C ARG A 29 -12.97 3.30 8.76
N SER A 30 -13.68 4.22 8.11
CA SER A 30 -14.55 3.89 6.99
C SER A 30 -13.75 3.92 5.69
N ARG A 31 -13.85 2.88 4.86
CA ARG A 31 -13.32 2.84 3.49
C ARG A 31 -14.35 2.20 2.57
N ASN A 32 -14.76 2.88 1.51
CA ASN A 32 -15.84 2.45 0.59
C ASN A 32 -17.12 2.02 1.34
N GLY A 33 -17.47 2.70 2.44
CA GLY A 33 -18.63 2.37 3.27
C GLY A 33 -18.49 1.11 4.16
N GLU A 34 -17.32 0.45 4.16
CA GLU A 34 -17.00 -0.64 5.10
C GLU A 34 -16.11 -0.12 6.25
N ALA A 35 -16.33 -0.66 7.46
CA ALA A 35 -15.39 -0.47 8.57
C ALA A 35 -14.13 -1.33 8.36
N VAL A 36 -12.97 -0.68 8.35
CA VAL A 36 -11.64 -1.29 8.17
C VAL A 36 -10.75 -1.02 9.39
N SER A 37 -9.88 -1.98 9.74
CA SER A 37 -8.78 -1.74 10.69
C SER A 37 -7.57 -1.20 9.92
N VAL A 38 -6.98 -0.13 10.42
CA VAL A 38 -5.76 0.50 9.91
C VAL A 38 -4.68 0.33 10.96
N VAL A 39 -3.64 -0.43 10.63
CA VAL A 39 -2.53 -0.74 11.52
C VAL A 39 -1.26 -0.10 10.96
N ARG A 40 -0.60 0.72 11.78
CA ARG A 40 0.70 1.32 11.47
C ARG A 40 1.80 0.63 12.25
N TYR A 41 2.83 0.18 11.55
CA TYR A 41 4.08 -0.25 12.13
C TYR A 41 5.16 0.80 11.93
N GLN A 42 5.87 1.15 12.99
CA GLN A 42 6.96 2.13 12.97
C GLN A 42 7.96 1.79 14.07
N LYS A 43 9.14 2.40 14.06
CA LYS A 43 10.06 2.33 15.21
C LYS A 43 9.34 2.74 16.50
N PRO A 44 9.68 2.15 17.67
CA PRO A 44 9.03 2.46 18.93
C PRO A 44 9.13 3.95 19.26
N GLY A 45 8.04 4.51 19.79
CA GLY A 45 7.97 5.92 20.15
C GLY A 45 6.70 6.57 19.62
N ARG A 46 6.77 7.89 19.39
CA ARG A 46 5.66 8.65 18.83
C ARG A 46 5.50 8.34 17.35
N VAL A 47 4.25 8.20 16.89
CA VAL A 47 3.93 8.14 15.46
C VAL A 47 4.31 9.46 14.78
N VAL A 48 5.13 9.36 13.74
CA VAL A 48 5.53 10.48 12.88
C VAL A 48 5.12 10.16 11.45
N MET A 49 4.29 11.03 10.88
CA MET A 49 3.79 10.91 9.50
C MET A 49 4.95 11.11 8.51
N ASN A 50 4.88 10.45 7.36
CA ASN A 50 5.88 10.43 6.29
C ASN A 50 7.26 9.87 6.67
N ASN A 51 7.52 9.57 7.95
CA ASN A 51 8.73 8.86 8.40
C ASN A 51 8.72 7.36 8.02
N PRO A 52 9.79 6.58 8.24
CA PRO A 52 9.81 5.18 7.86
C PRO A 52 8.69 4.40 8.55
N HIS A 53 7.81 3.77 7.79
CA HIS A 53 6.65 3.06 8.34
C HIS A 53 6.13 1.96 7.41
N VAL A 54 5.33 1.06 7.98
CA VAL A 54 4.45 0.17 7.23
C VAL A 54 3.01 0.46 7.63
N THR A 55 2.10 0.60 6.68
CA THR A 55 0.66 0.66 6.95
C THR A 55 -0.02 -0.54 6.33
N ALA A 56 -0.86 -1.22 7.11
CA ALA A 56 -1.70 -2.32 6.65
C ALA A 56 -3.17 -2.00 6.94
N ILE A 57 -4.04 -2.20 5.95
CA ILE A 57 -5.48 -2.02 6.08
C ILE A 57 -6.16 -3.37 5.93
N PHE A 58 -6.97 -3.75 6.91
CA PHE A 58 -7.73 -4.99 6.93
C PHE A 58 -9.23 -4.70 6.85
N GLY A 59 -9.91 -5.41 5.96
CA GLY A 59 -11.37 -5.43 5.94
C GLY A 59 -11.94 -6.17 7.15
N ARG A 60 -13.25 -6.03 7.37
CA ARG A 60 -13.95 -6.59 8.54
C ARG A 60 -13.80 -8.11 8.71
N ASN A 61 -13.58 -8.83 7.62
CA ASN A 61 -13.34 -10.28 7.62
C ASN A 61 -11.86 -10.65 7.79
N GLY A 62 -10.99 -9.70 8.17
CA GLY A 62 -9.55 -9.92 8.33
C GLY A 62 -8.77 -10.01 7.01
N ARG A 63 -9.44 -9.78 5.87
CA ARG A 63 -8.79 -9.80 4.55
C ARG A 63 -7.89 -8.57 4.44
N LEU A 64 -6.68 -8.74 3.92
CA LEU A 64 -5.80 -7.60 3.63
C LEU A 64 -6.36 -6.81 2.44
N ILE A 65 -6.62 -5.51 2.62
CA ILE A 65 -7.08 -4.58 1.58
C ILE A 65 -5.90 -3.79 1.02
N SER A 66 -5.05 -3.28 1.91
CA SER A 66 -3.88 -2.49 1.52
C SER A 66 -2.68 -2.80 2.41
N TYR A 67 -1.49 -2.74 1.83
CA TYR A 67 -0.20 -2.80 2.50
C TYR A 67 0.74 -1.81 1.81
N ASN A 68 1.45 -1.00 2.60
CA ASN A 68 2.45 -0.04 2.12
C ASN A 68 3.66 -0.10 3.03
N ASN A 69 4.86 -0.35 2.48
CA ASN A 69 6.13 -0.31 3.21
C ASN A 69 6.98 0.84 2.70
N PHE A 70 6.85 1.98 3.37
CA PHE A 70 7.62 3.19 3.11
C PHE A 70 8.79 3.27 4.10
N ALA A 71 9.62 2.24 4.08
CA ALA A 71 10.87 2.15 4.85
C ALA A 71 11.97 1.39 4.09
N VAL A 72 11.74 1.13 2.79
CA VAL A 72 12.70 0.43 1.93
C VAL A 72 13.73 1.42 1.40
N ASP A 73 14.98 1.24 1.81
CA ASP A 73 16.14 1.94 1.28
C ASP A 73 17.10 0.91 0.71
N SER A 74 17.21 0.87 -0.63
CA SER A 74 17.92 -0.19 -1.34
C SER A 74 18.34 0.25 -2.74
N ASP A 75 19.62 0.07 -3.05
CA ASP A 75 20.20 0.33 -4.37
C ASP A 75 20.08 -0.86 -5.34
N ALA A 76 19.37 -1.92 -4.95
CA ALA A 76 19.17 -3.07 -5.82
C ALA A 76 18.41 -2.66 -7.10
N PRO A 77 18.70 -3.26 -8.25
CA PRO A 77 17.98 -2.94 -9.48
C PRO A 77 16.49 -3.31 -9.36
N LEU A 78 15.64 -2.55 -10.05
CA LEU A 78 14.27 -2.98 -10.31
C LEU A 78 14.28 -4.31 -11.09
N PRO A 79 13.33 -5.21 -10.83
CA PRO A 79 13.19 -6.42 -11.65
C PRO A 79 12.74 -6.07 -13.07
N ALA A 80 12.78 -7.04 -13.98
CA ALA A 80 12.12 -6.91 -15.28
C ALA A 80 10.60 -6.77 -15.10
N GLU A 81 9.93 -6.02 -16.00
CA GLU A 81 8.47 -5.82 -15.93
C GLU A 81 7.70 -7.14 -15.90
N GLU A 82 8.07 -8.11 -16.74
CA GLU A 82 7.44 -9.43 -16.75
C GLU A 82 7.54 -10.13 -15.38
N ALA A 83 8.70 -10.06 -14.73
CA ALA A 83 8.90 -10.61 -13.40
C ALA A 83 8.04 -9.89 -12.34
N ALA A 84 7.91 -8.56 -12.43
CA ALA A 84 7.04 -7.79 -11.55
C ALA A 84 5.56 -8.16 -11.74
N VAL A 85 5.10 -8.33 -12.98
CA VAL A 85 3.72 -8.78 -13.30
C VAL A 85 3.46 -10.17 -12.72
N HIS A 86 4.37 -11.11 -12.93
CA HIS A 86 4.25 -12.46 -12.35
C HIS A 86 4.22 -12.45 -10.83
N GLN A 87 5.08 -11.64 -10.20
CA GLN A 87 5.10 -11.50 -8.75
C GLN A 87 3.81 -10.91 -8.20
N ALA A 88 3.29 -9.85 -8.82
CA ALA A 88 2.02 -9.23 -8.44
C ALA A 88 0.84 -10.20 -8.55
N ALA A 89 0.76 -10.96 -9.65
CA ALA A 89 -0.27 -11.98 -9.84
C ALA A 89 -0.17 -13.11 -8.79
N ARG A 90 1.05 -13.58 -8.49
CA ARG A 90 1.29 -14.59 -7.44
C ARG A 90 0.87 -14.08 -6.06
N LEU A 91 1.18 -12.83 -5.73
CA LEU A 91 0.80 -12.23 -4.46
C LEU A 91 -0.72 -12.20 -4.28
N PHE A 92 -1.46 -11.69 -5.28
CA PHE A 92 -2.92 -11.70 -5.21
C PHE A 92 -3.51 -13.11 -5.09
N ALA A 93 -2.97 -14.07 -5.84
CA ALA A 93 -3.42 -15.46 -5.77
C ALA A 93 -3.13 -16.11 -4.40
N ALA A 94 -2.00 -15.76 -3.76
CA ALA A 94 -1.64 -16.24 -2.44
C ALA A 94 -2.53 -15.65 -1.34
N LEU A 95 -2.87 -14.36 -1.44
CA LEU A 95 -3.73 -13.67 -0.49
C LEU A 95 -5.19 -14.13 -0.60
N ASP A 96 -5.71 -14.23 -1.82
CA ASP A 96 -7.11 -14.57 -2.07
C ASP A 96 -7.29 -15.12 -3.51
N PRO A 97 -7.23 -16.44 -3.71
CA PRO A 97 -7.33 -17.03 -5.04
C PRO A 97 -8.73 -16.86 -5.65
N HIS A 98 -9.78 -16.62 -4.85
CA HIS A 98 -11.12 -16.37 -5.37
C HIS A 98 -11.23 -14.97 -5.95
N TYR A 99 -10.72 -13.97 -5.22
CA TYR A 99 -10.62 -12.60 -5.69
C TYR A 99 -9.70 -12.49 -6.90
N ALA A 100 -8.51 -13.12 -6.86
CA ALA A 100 -7.53 -13.04 -7.94
C ALA A 100 -8.07 -13.49 -9.31
N ARG A 101 -9.03 -14.43 -9.36
CA ARG A 101 -9.69 -14.86 -10.62
C ARG A 101 -10.48 -13.75 -11.32
N GLY A 102 -10.80 -12.66 -10.63
CA GLY A 102 -11.48 -11.52 -11.23
C GLY A 102 -10.53 -10.45 -11.77
N LEU A 103 -9.23 -10.57 -11.53
CA LEU A 103 -8.23 -9.59 -11.95
C LEU A 103 -7.94 -9.71 -13.45
N SER A 104 -7.71 -8.57 -14.09
CA SER A 104 -7.25 -8.44 -15.47
C SER A 104 -6.12 -7.43 -15.51
N PHE A 105 -4.95 -7.87 -15.97
CA PHE A 105 -3.78 -7.00 -16.12
C PHE A 105 -4.10 -5.83 -17.04
N MET A 106 -3.67 -4.62 -16.65
CA MET A 106 -3.86 -3.41 -17.44
C MET A 106 -2.54 -2.93 -18.05
N ARG A 107 -1.58 -2.59 -17.19
CA ARG A 107 -0.27 -2.03 -17.56
C ARG A 107 0.67 -2.01 -16.37
N VAL A 108 1.93 -1.70 -16.65
CA VAL A 108 2.94 -1.33 -15.65
C VAL A 108 3.31 0.13 -15.88
N ASP A 109 3.31 0.93 -14.82
CA ASP A 109 3.82 2.30 -14.84
C ASP A 109 5.10 2.37 -13.99
N ARG A 110 6.04 3.26 -14.33
CA ARG A 110 7.19 3.59 -13.46
C ARG A 110 6.85 4.79 -12.61
N TYR A 111 7.13 4.70 -11.32
CA TYR A 111 6.85 5.77 -10.37
C TYR A 111 7.88 5.76 -9.23
N ASN A 112 7.92 6.84 -8.44
CA ASN A 112 8.69 6.87 -7.21
C ASN A 112 7.75 7.04 -6.01
N ARG A 113 7.99 6.23 -4.98
CA ARG A 113 7.47 6.47 -3.64
C ARG A 113 8.57 7.13 -2.81
N HIS A 114 8.21 7.70 -1.68
CA HIS A 114 9.19 8.29 -0.79
C HIS A 114 8.78 8.20 0.67
N PHE A 115 9.75 8.37 1.55
CA PHE A 115 9.58 8.67 2.96
C PHE A 115 10.67 9.64 3.40
N THR A 116 10.50 10.25 4.57
CA THR A 116 11.50 11.08 5.21
C THR A 116 12.23 10.26 6.25
N ASP A 117 13.55 10.12 6.17
CA ASP A 117 14.32 9.37 7.15
C ASP A 117 14.41 10.08 8.52
N ASP A 118 15.09 9.44 9.48
CA ASP A 118 15.26 9.99 10.83
C ASP A 118 16.15 11.25 10.87
N HIS A 119 16.85 11.56 9.77
CA HIS A 119 17.67 12.77 9.59
C HIS A 119 16.92 13.89 8.87
N GLY A 120 15.65 13.67 8.47
CA GLY A 120 14.87 14.65 7.73
C GLY A 120 15.13 14.66 6.22
N VAL A 121 15.83 13.65 5.71
CA VAL A 121 16.16 13.51 4.28
C VAL A 121 15.07 12.68 3.59
N GLN A 122 14.61 13.15 2.43
CA GLN A 122 13.67 12.39 1.61
C GLN A 122 14.41 11.26 0.88
N VAL A 123 13.98 10.02 1.13
CA VAL A 123 14.47 8.80 0.49
C VAL A 123 13.48 8.41 -0.59
N GLU A 124 13.96 8.26 -1.82
CA GLU A 124 13.16 7.86 -2.98
C GLU A 124 13.22 6.34 -3.18
N ILE A 125 12.07 5.74 -3.47
CA ILE A 125 11.89 4.31 -3.74
C ILE A 125 11.37 4.18 -5.17
N PRO A 126 12.22 3.84 -6.15
CA PRO A 126 11.73 3.58 -7.50
C PRO A 126 10.86 2.32 -7.48
N VAL A 127 9.73 2.33 -8.19
CA VAL A 127 8.81 1.19 -8.26
C VAL A 127 8.27 0.94 -9.66
N LEU A 128 8.00 -0.33 -9.94
CA LEU A 128 7.12 -0.80 -11.01
C LEU A 128 5.72 -0.97 -10.46
N TRP A 129 4.81 -0.11 -10.89
CA TRP A 129 3.42 -0.08 -10.45
C TRP A 129 2.54 -0.91 -11.38
N VAL A 130 2.33 -2.18 -11.01
CA VAL A 130 1.57 -3.16 -11.80
C VAL A 130 0.09 -3.02 -11.49
N LYS A 131 -0.71 -2.67 -12.50
CA LYS A 131 -2.13 -2.34 -12.35
C LYS A 131 -3.04 -3.41 -12.92
N PHE A 132 -4.13 -3.67 -12.22
CA PHE A 132 -5.17 -4.62 -12.59
C PHE A 132 -6.55 -3.98 -12.45
N ALA A 133 -7.38 -4.17 -13.46
CA ALA A 133 -8.82 -4.03 -13.34
C ALA A 133 -9.39 -5.28 -12.69
N HIS A 134 -10.58 -5.18 -12.10
CA HIS A 134 -11.31 -6.34 -11.60
C HIS A 134 -12.75 -6.35 -12.11
N ARG A 135 -13.32 -7.53 -12.32
CA ARG A 135 -14.71 -7.72 -12.82
C ARG A 135 -15.81 -7.06 -11.98
N ASN A 136 -15.50 -6.68 -10.74
CA ASN A 136 -16.42 -5.94 -9.84
C ASN A 136 -16.34 -4.41 -10.03
N GLY A 137 -15.53 -3.93 -10.99
CA GLY A 137 -15.35 -2.51 -11.28
C GLY A 137 -14.22 -1.83 -10.49
N SER A 138 -13.59 -2.51 -9.54
CA SER A 138 -12.48 -1.93 -8.77
C SER A 138 -11.13 -1.97 -9.51
N TYR A 139 -10.23 -1.08 -9.10
CA TYR A 139 -8.83 -1.05 -9.47
C TYR A 139 -7.96 -1.62 -8.34
N ASN A 140 -6.88 -2.27 -8.74
CA ASN A 140 -6.01 -3.03 -7.85
C ASN A 140 -4.58 -2.90 -8.37
N TRP A 141 -3.60 -2.94 -7.48
CA TRP A 141 -2.21 -2.86 -7.90
C TRP A 141 -1.25 -3.49 -6.90
N VAL A 142 -0.04 -3.72 -7.40
CA VAL A 142 1.14 -4.02 -6.61
C VAL A 142 2.27 -3.13 -7.11
N SER A 143 2.97 -2.47 -6.19
CA SER A 143 4.20 -1.73 -6.48
C SER A 143 5.40 -2.60 -6.11
N VAL A 144 6.22 -2.95 -7.09
CA VAL A 144 7.41 -3.78 -6.92
C VAL A 144 8.65 -2.88 -7.01
N GLY A 145 9.44 -2.84 -5.93
CA GLY A 145 10.63 -2.00 -5.79
C GLY A 145 11.96 -2.74 -6.01
N PRO A 146 13.07 -2.13 -5.58
CA PRO A 146 14.42 -2.67 -5.66
C PRO A 146 14.52 -4.12 -5.17
N GLY A 147 15.19 -4.97 -5.96
CA GLY A 147 15.38 -6.39 -5.63
C GLY A 147 14.10 -7.23 -5.63
N GLY A 148 13.00 -6.71 -6.19
CA GLY A 148 11.71 -7.41 -6.21
C GLY A 148 10.93 -7.29 -4.90
N GLN A 149 11.24 -6.31 -4.05
CA GLN A 149 10.49 -6.11 -2.80
C GLN A 149 9.08 -5.58 -3.08
N ILE A 150 8.07 -6.07 -2.38
CA ILE A 150 6.72 -5.50 -2.44
C ILE A 150 6.70 -4.23 -1.58
N ILE A 151 6.57 -3.09 -2.24
CA ILE A 151 6.44 -1.78 -1.59
C ILE A 151 4.98 -1.51 -1.28
N GLU A 152 4.08 -1.86 -2.20
CA GLU A 152 2.65 -1.65 -2.02
C GLU A 152 1.84 -2.80 -2.59
N MET A 153 0.71 -3.10 -1.96
CA MET A 153 -0.35 -3.91 -2.53
C MET A 153 -1.67 -3.29 -2.13
N GLU A 154 -2.56 -3.05 -3.09
CA GLU A 154 -3.91 -2.57 -2.79
C GLU A 154 -4.94 -3.24 -3.69
N ARG A 155 -6.10 -3.54 -3.11
CA ARG A 155 -7.29 -3.97 -3.83
C ARG A 155 -8.50 -3.13 -3.47
N GLU A 156 -9.56 -3.30 -4.26
CA GLU A 156 -10.87 -2.70 -3.99
C GLU A 156 -10.81 -1.16 -3.97
N SER A 157 -10.00 -0.55 -4.86
CA SER A 157 -10.01 0.89 -5.06
C SER A 157 -11.11 1.27 -6.06
N GLU A 158 -11.91 2.26 -5.70
CA GLU A 158 -13.00 2.81 -6.50
C GLU A 158 -12.60 4.16 -7.10
N TRP A 159 -13.22 4.50 -8.23
CA TRP A 159 -12.93 5.72 -8.97
C TRP A 159 -14.18 6.56 -9.16
N ASP A 160 -14.07 7.86 -8.87
CA ASP A 160 -15.08 8.86 -9.22
C ASP A 160 -14.72 9.45 -10.58
N TYR A 161 -15.31 8.90 -11.64
CA TYR A 161 -15.07 9.34 -13.01
C TYR A 161 -15.53 10.78 -13.28
N PHE A 162 -16.58 11.23 -12.58
CA PHE A 162 -17.10 12.59 -12.77
C PHE A 162 -16.12 13.63 -12.23
N ARG A 163 -15.46 13.32 -11.11
CA ARG A 163 -14.46 14.20 -10.47
C ARG A 163 -13.02 13.85 -10.84
N SER A 164 -12.80 12.87 -11.72
CA SER A 164 -11.47 12.39 -12.15
C SER A 164 -10.51 12.08 -10.98
N ARG A 165 -11.02 11.46 -9.92
CA ARG A 165 -10.26 11.19 -8.69
C ARG A 165 -10.62 9.84 -8.09
N ARG A 166 -9.84 9.39 -7.11
CA ARG A 166 -10.21 8.22 -6.31
C ARG A 166 -11.48 8.52 -5.51
N ALA A 167 -12.40 7.56 -5.51
CA ALA A 167 -13.55 7.56 -4.62
C ALA A 167 -13.26 6.88 -3.27
N THR A 168 -12.12 6.21 -3.19
CA THR A 168 -11.67 5.44 -2.02
C THR A 168 -10.85 6.29 -1.07
N GLU A 169 -11.14 6.19 0.22
CA GLU A 169 -10.34 6.76 1.29
C GLU A 169 -8.93 6.13 1.38
N GLU A 170 -7.90 6.98 1.42
CA GLU A 170 -6.48 6.58 1.37
C GLU A 170 -5.85 6.64 2.77
N TRP A 171 -6.38 5.85 3.72
CA TRP A 171 -5.83 5.78 5.08
C TRP A 171 -4.40 5.24 5.16
N ASN A 172 -3.88 4.71 4.06
CA ASN A 172 -2.52 4.24 3.87
C ASN A 172 -1.56 5.31 3.34
N TYR A 173 -2.07 6.50 2.99
CA TYR A 173 -1.26 7.59 2.47
C TYR A 173 -1.24 8.77 3.44
N ASP A 174 -0.08 8.98 4.09
CA ASP A 174 0.08 9.93 5.19
C ASP A 174 -0.28 11.38 4.78
N ASP A 175 0.05 11.81 3.56
CA ASP A 175 -0.34 13.14 3.04
C ASP A 175 -1.85 13.31 2.93
N TRP A 176 -2.56 12.27 2.48
CA TRP A 176 -4.03 12.27 2.41
C TRP A 176 -4.64 12.33 3.81
N VAL A 177 -4.10 11.57 4.76
CA VAL A 177 -4.53 11.57 6.16
C VAL A 177 -4.33 12.95 6.79
N LEU A 178 -3.19 13.61 6.52
CA LEU A 178 -2.89 14.95 6.99
C LEU A 178 -3.84 15.99 6.38
N ALA A 179 -4.08 15.93 5.06
CA ALA A 179 -5.04 16.79 4.38
C ALA A 179 -6.45 16.65 4.97
N ARG A 180 -6.90 15.42 5.20
CA ARG A 180 -8.22 15.13 5.81
C ARG A 180 -8.35 15.65 7.23
N ALA A 181 -7.25 15.67 7.99
CA ALA A 181 -7.21 16.22 9.34
C ALA A 181 -7.05 17.75 9.38
N GLY A 182 -6.99 18.44 8.24
CA GLY A 182 -6.72 19.88 8.15
C GLY A 182 -5.29 20.26 8.55
N LYS A 183 -4.35 19.31 8.48
CA LYS A 183 -2.93 19.46 8.89
C LYS A 183 -1.97 19.47 7.70
N GLY A 184 -2.49 19.37 6.48
CA GLY A 184 -1.75 19.44 5.23
C GLY A 184 -2.57 20.13 4.13
N PRO A 185 -1.97 20.47 2.99
CA PRO A 185 -2.69 21.06 1.87
C PRO A 185 -3.67 20.05 1.27
N GLN A 186 -4.72 20.55 0.61
CA GLN A 186 -5.58 19.71 -0.21
C GLN A 186 -4.77 19.13 -1.38
N LEU A 187 -4.78 17.81 -1.53
CA LEU A 187 -4.13 17.13 -2.63
C LEU A 187 -4.90 17.35 -3.94
N ALA A 188 -4.16 17.43 -5.05
CA ALA A 188 -4.73 17.41 -6.39
C ALA A 188 -5.26 16.01 -6.73
N ALA A 189 -6.13 15.94 -7.74
CA ALA A 189 -6.50 14.65 -8.31
C ALA A 189 -5.22 13.88 -8.77
N PRO A 190 -5.15 12.57 -8.56
CA PRO A 190 -6.24 11.69 -8.15
C PRO A 190 -6.48 11.55 -6.64
N GLU A 191 -5.57 12.05 -5.80
CA GLU A 191 -5.58 11.83 -4.33
C GLU A 191 -6.38 12.91 -3.57
N ALA A 192 -7.21 13.68 -4.27
CA ALA A 192 -8.07 14.67 -3.63
C ALA A 192 -9.10 13.96 -2.73
N LEU A 193 -9.26 14.46 -1.49
CA LEU A 193 -10.21 13.95 -0.48
C LEU A 193 -11.49 13.33 -1.07
N ALA A 194 -11.58 12.00 -0.99
CA ALA A 194 -12.77 11.23 -1.35
C ALA A 194 -13.98 11.68 -0.51
#